data_AF-A0A8J2P006-F1
#
_entry.id   AF-A0A8J2P006-F1
#
_cell.length_a   1.000
_cell.length_b   1.000
_cell.length_c   1.000
_cell.angle_alpha   90.00
_cell.angle_beta   90.00
_cell.angle_gamma   90.00
#
_symmetry.space_group_name_H-M   'P 1'
#
loop_
_entity.id
_entity.type
_entity.pdbx_description
1 polymer ?
#
loop_
_entity_poly.entity_id
_entity_poly.type
_entity_poly.pdbx_seq_one_letter_code
_entity_poly.pdbx_strand_id
1 'polypeptide(L)'
;MGNAATKKGDPAENVREWLEKAKEEFEEKWRNPQQTGSTLDDFDRLKTLVRFPSHFSNDLKDLLRNLLQVDLTKRYGNLKNGVNDIKSHKWFQTTDWIAIFQKKEQAPMRPKVTHAGDTRYFEAVPEDRGIFNLSPDDPYSNFFEDF
;
A
#
# COMPACT_ATOMS: atom_id res chain seq x y z
N MET A 1 55.06 -0.45 -28.03
CA MET A 1 54.04 -1.45 -28.41
C MET A 1 53.05 -1.53 -27.26
N GLY A 2 51.77 -1.22 -27.31
CA GLY A 2 50.86 -0.63 -28.29
C GLY A 2 49.57 -0.34 -27.51
N ASN A 3 49.05 0.89 -27.60
CA ASN A 3 47.84 1.31 -26.88
C ASN A 3 46.60 0.75 -27.58
N ALA A 4 45.77 0.01 -26.84
CA ALA A 4 44.46 -0.45 -27.32
C ALA A 4 43.44 0.70 -27.20
N ALA A 5 43.03 1.24 -28.34
CA ALA A 5 41.98 2.24 -28.44
C ALA A 5 40.61 1.61 -28.13
N THR A 6 39.99 2.01 -27.03
CA THR A 6 38.55 1.78 -26.80
C THR A 6 37.77 2.71 -27.74
N LYS A 7 37.18 2.16 -28.79
CA LYS A 7 36.31 2.86 -29.75
C LYS A 7 35.15 3.54 -29.00
N LYS A 8 35.05 4.87 -29.08
CA LYS A 8 33.81 5.61 -28.78
C LYS A 8 32.79 5.23 -29.85
N GLY A 9 31.85 4.36 -29.50
CA GLY A 9 30.65 4.11 -30.29
C GLY A 9 29.77 5.38 -30.35
N ASP A 10 29.02 5.53 -31.44
CA ASP A 10 28.11 6.65 -31.67
C ASP A 10 27.10 6.74 -30.50
N PRO A 11 26.90 7.92 -29.86
CA PRO A 11 25.94 8.07 -28.76
C PRO A 11 24.53 7.59 -29.10
N ALA A 12 24.14 7.66 -30.38
CA ALA A 12 22.84 7.19 -30.86
C ALA A 12 22.71 5.66 -30.83
N GLU A 13 23.79 4.91 -31.08
CA GLU A 13 23.76 3.44 -30.99
C GLU A 13 23.63 2.97 -29.54
N ASN A 14 24.27 3.67 -28.61
CA ASN A 14 24.19 3.34 -27.19
C ASN A 14 22.77 3.58 -26.61
N VAL A 15 22.09 4.63 -27.05
CA VAL A 15 20.68 4.87 -26.71
C VAL A 15 19.77 3.83 -27.36
N ARG A 16 20.05 3.43 -28.60
CA ARG A 16 19.29 2.42 -29.31
C ARG A 16 19.42 1.04 -28.67
N GLU A 17 20.63 0.64 -28.28
CA GLU A 17 20.90 -0.58 -27.52
C GLU A 17 20.19 -0.55 -26.16
N TRP A 18 20.21 0.60 -25.47
CA TRP A 18 19.49 0.77 -24.22
C TRP A 18 17.97 0.60 -24.38
N LEU A 19 17.39 1.18 -25.43
CA LEU A 19 15.95 1.07 -25.73
C LEU A 19 15.56 -0.36 -26.13
N GLU A 20 16.38 -1.04 -26.94
CA GLU A 20 16.15 -2.45 -27.30
C GLU A 20 16.19 -3.34 -26.07
N LYS A 21 17.18 -3.15 -25.19
CA LYS A 21 17.28 -3.88 -23.93
C LYS A 21 16.11 -3.60 -22.98
N ALA A 22 15.68 -2.35 -22.88
CA ALA A 22 14.52 -1.98 -22.07
C ALA A 22 13.22 -2.61 -22.61
N LYS A 23 13.07 -2.66 -23.93
CA LYS A 23 11.94 -3.34 -24.60
C LYS A 23 11.97 -4.85 -24.34
N GLU A 24 13.13 -5.49 -24.46
CA GLU A 24 13.27 -6.92 -24.15
C GLU A 24 12.97 -7.23 -22.69
N GLU A 25 13.50 -6.44 -21.76
CA GLU A 25 13.25 -6.61 -20.32
C GLU A 25 11.75 -6.41 -19.99
N PHE A 26 11.09 -5.44 -20.62
CA PHE A 26 9.66 -5.24 -20.50
C PHE A 26 8.88 -6.44 -21.03
N GLU A 27 9.18 -6.89 -22.24
CA GLU A 27 8.54 -8.04 -22.89
C GLU A 27 8.76 -9.35 -22.13
N GLU A 28 9.93 -9.52 -21.51
CA GLU A 28 10.24 -10.66 -20.63
C GLU A 28 9.44 -10.57 -19.34
N LYS A 29 9.40 -9.41 -18.67
CA LYS A 29 8.56 -9.16 -17.48
C LYS A 29 7.06 -9.28 -17.79
N TRP A 30 6.65 -8.94 -19.01
CA TRP A 30 5.26 -9.01 -19.47
C TRP A 30 4.83 -10.45 -19.78
N ARG A 31 5.71 -11.23 -20.43
CA ARG A 31 5.48 -12.67 -20.66
C ARG A 31 5.64 -13.51 -19.39
N ASN A 32 6.39 -13.02 -18.42
CA ASN A 32 6.65 -13.71 -17.16
C ASN A 32 6.44 -12.76 -15.96
N PRO A 33 5.19 -12.36 -15.68
CA PRO A 33 4.88 -11.45 -14.59
C PRO A 33 5.37 -12.05 -13.28
N GLN A 34 6.01 -11.23 -12.43
CA GLN A 34 6.28 -11.63 -11.06
C GLN A 34 4.98 -12.10 -10.43
N GLN A 35 4.96 -13.35 -9.95
CA GLN A 35 3.83 -13.92 -9.24
C GLN A 35 3.64 -13.12 -7.94
N THR A 36 2.82 -12.07 -7.99
CA THR A 36 2.16 -11.56 -6.80
C THR A 36 1.34 -12.72 -6.27
N GLY A 37 1.59 -13.16 -5.03
CA GLY A 37 1.03 -14.39 -4.45
C GLY A 37 -0.49 -14.42 -4.25
N SER A 38 -1.23 -13.63 -5.01
CA SER A 38 -2.69 -13.64 -5.06
C SER A 38 -3.15 -13.52 -6.51
N THR A 39 -3.52 -14.65 -7.08
CA THR A 39 -4.28 -14.80 -8.33
C THR A 39 -5.76 -14.50 -8.09
N LEU A 40 -6.55 -14.24 -9.15
CA LEU A 40 -8.02 -14.13 -9.04
C LEU A 40 -8.65 -15.40 -8.43
N ASP A 41 -8.05 -16.56 -8.71
CA ASP A 41 -8.44 -17.84 -8.11
C ASP A 41 -8.19 -17.87 -6.59
N ASP A 42 -7.20 -17.13 -6.07
CA ASP A 42 -6.98 -17.01 -4.62
C ASP A 42 -8.09 -16.21 -3.93
N PHE A 43 -8.68 -15.23 -4.62
CA PHE A 43 -9.86 -14.50 -4.12
C PHE A 43 -11.13 -15.36 -4.14
N ASP A 44 -11.30 -16.23 -5.14
CA ASP A 44 -12.41 -17.18 -5.19
C ASP A 44 -12.24 -18.36 -4.22
N ARG A 45 -10.99 -18.74 -3.92
CA ARG A 45 -10.64 -19.65 -2.81
C ARG A 45 -10.94 -19.02 -1.45
N LEU A 46 -10.73 -17.71 -1.29
CA LEU A 46 -11.10 -17.01 -0.05
C LEU A 46 -12.62 -17.10 0.23
N LYS A 47 -13.45 -17.14 -0.81
CA LYS A 47 -14.91 -17.30 -0.69
C LYS A 47 -15.34 -18.72 -0.33
N THR A 48 -14.54 -19.73 -0.65
CA THR A 48 -14.98 -21.15 -0.63
C THR A 48 -14.23 -22.02 0.37
N LEU A 49 -12.99 -21.68 0.72
CA LEU A 49 -12.13 -22.43 1.63
C LEU A 49 -11.29 -21.45 2.45
N VAL A 50 -11.84 -20.97 3.56
CA VAL A 50 -11.06 -20.16 4.51
C VAL A 50 -10.07 -21.05 5.27
N ARG A 51 -9.00 -21.46 4.60
CA ARG A 51 -7.83 -22.09 5.23
C ARG A 51 -7.02 -21.00 5.90
N PHE A 52 -7.19 -20.88 7.21
CA PHE A 52 -6.39 -19.96 7.99
C PHE A 52 -4.95 -20.49 8.19
N PRO A 53 -3.95 -19.59 8.20
CA PRO A 53 -2.61 -19.96 8.62
C PRO A 53 -2.58 -20.60 10.01
N SER A 54 -1.61 -21.50 10.24
CA SER A 54 -1.48 -22.24 11.50
C SER A 54 -1.23 -21.31 12.69
N HIS A 55 -0.45 -20.24 12.49
CA HIS A 55 -0.07 -19.26 13.52
C HIS A 55 -1.20 -18.32 13.94
N PHE A 56 -2.38 -18.37 13.30
CA PHE A 56 -3.52 -17.57 13.74
C PHE A 56 -4.12 -18.15 15.03
N SER A 57 -4.41 -17.27 16.00
CA SER A 57 -5.13 -17.66 17.21
C SER A 57 -6.56 -18.12 16.88
N ASN A 58 -7.14 -18.95 17.74
CA ASN A 58 -8.51 -19.44 17.53
C ASN A 58 -9.53 -18.30 17.52
N ASP A 59 -9.35 -17.30 18.39
CA ASP A 59 -10.21 -16.12 18.43
C ASP A 59 -10.11 -15.29 17.14
N LEU A 60 -8.90 -15.17 16.55
CA LEU A 60 -8.74 -14.48 15.27
C LEU A 60 -9.44 -15.25 14.14
N LYS A 61 -9.27 -16.58 14.11
CA LYS A 61 -9.93 -17.43 13.11
C LYS A 61 -11.46 -17.34 13.22
N ASP A 62 -12.00 -17.31 14.44
CA ASP A 62 -13.44 -17.18 14.68
C ASP A 62 -13.98 -15.83 14.21
N LEU A 63 -13.30 -14.73 14.57
CA LEU A 63 -13.63 -13.38 14.10
C LEU A 63 -13.67 -13.34 12.57
N LEU A 64 -12.64 -13.86 11.91
CA LEU A 64 -12.53 -13.85 10.47
C LEU A 64 -13.61 -14.70 9.78
N ARG A 65 -14.05 -15.82 10.36
CA ARG A 65 -15.17 -16.60 9.82
C ARG A 65 -16.48 -15.80 9.84
N ASN A 66 -16.71 -15.05 10.92
CA ASN A 66 -17.92 -14.24 11.07
C ASN A 66 -17.90 -12.96 10.22
N LEU A 67 -16.72 -12.42 9.91
CA LEU A 67 -16.54 -11.28 9.00
C LEU A 67 -16.55 -11.69 7.52
N LEU A 68 -15.84 -12.77 7.16
CA LEU A 68 -15.75 -13.29 5.78
C LEU A 68 -16.90 -14.27 5.47
N GLN A 69 -18.07 -14.01 6.03
CA GLN A 69 -19.25 -14.85 5.84
C GLN A 69 -19.85 -14.61 4.45
N VAL A 70 -20.13 -15.69 3.71
CA VAL A 70 -20.74 -15.65 2.37
C VAL A 70 -22.18 -15.12 2.46
N ASP A 71 -22.93 -15.61 3.45
CA ASP A 71 -24.28 -15.15 3.76
C ASP A 71 -24.24 -13.78 4.47
N LEU A 72 -24.66 -12.74 3.77
CA LEU A 72 -24.69 -11.36 4.30
C LEU A 72 -25.53 -11.23 5.57
N THR A 73 -26.58 -12.04 5.73
CA THR A 73 -27.50 -11.97 6.88
C THR A 73 -26.87 -12.51 8.17
N LYS A 74 -25.76 -13.23 8.05
CA LYS A 74 -25.00 -13.81 9.17
C LYS A 74 -23.65 -13.11 9.39
N ARG A 75 -23.32 -12.13 8.56
CA ARG A 75 -22.05 -11.41 8.62
C ARG A 75 -22.04 -10.43 9.79
N TYR A 76 -21.00 -10.46 10.60
CA TYR A 76 -20.79 -9.46 11.65
C TYR A 76 -20.76 -8.04 11.07
N GLY A 77 -21.33 -7.08 11.79
CA GLY A 77 -21.58 -5.74 11.28
C GLY A 77 -22.93 -5.55 10.61
N ASN A 78 -23.57 -6.63 10.12
CA ASN A 78 -24.88 -6.60 9.46
C ASN A 78 -26.00 -7.28 10.28
N LEU A 79 -25.67 -7.79 11.46
CA LEU A 79 -26.65 -8.38 12.39
C LEU A 79 -27.37 -7.28 13.19
N LYS A 80 -28.32 -7.68 14.04
CA LYS A 80 -29.10 -6.77 14.89
C LYS A 80 -28.24 -5.88 15.80
N ASN A 81 -27.10 -6.38 16.29
CA ASN A 81 -26.20 -5.58 17.14
C ASN A 81 -25.18 -4.76 16.31
N GLY A 82 -25.19 -4.90 14.98
CA GLY A 82 -24.34 -4.17 14.05
C GLY A 82 -22.86 -4.31 14.39
N VAL A 83 -22.19 -3.16 14.61
CA VAL A 83 -20.76 -3.10 14.94
C VAL A 83 -20.43 -3.69 16.31
N ASN A 84 -21.42 -3.79 17.22
CA ASN A 84 -21.15 -4.27 18.56
C ASN A 84 -20.74 -5.74 18.57
N ASP A 85 -21.23 -6.57 17.63
CA ASP A 85 -20.79 -7.97 17.51
C ASP A 85 -19.29 -8.09 17.22
N ILE A 86 -18.72 -7.09 16.55
CA ILE A 86 -17.26 -7.01 16.29
C ILE A 86 -16.56 -6.53 17.56
N LYS A 87 -17.02 -5.42 18.16
CA LYS A 87 -16.39 -4.82 19.34
C LYS A 87 -16.39 -5.72 20.57
N SER A 88 -17.42 -6.54 20.74
CA SER A 88 -17.58 -7.47 21.86
C SER A 88 -16.97 -8.85 21.60
N HIS A 89 -16.36 -9.07 20.43
CA HIS A 89 -15.75 -10.35 20.10
C HIS A 89 -14.53 -10.63 21.00
N LYS A 90 -14.28 -11.91 21.33
CA LYS A 90 -13.17 -12.33 22.22
C LYS A 90 -11.79 -11.83 21.78
N TRP A 91 -11.58 -11.76 20.47
CA TRP A 91 -10.34 -11.22 19.89
C TRP A 91 -10.06 -9.76 20.31
N PHE A 92 -11.10 -8.97 20.57
CA PHE A 92 -11.02 -7.58 21.02
C PHE A 92 -11.23 -7.43 22.53
N GLN A 93 -11.20 -8.52 23.32
CA GLN A 93 -11.48 -8.45 24.77
C GLN A 93 -10.52 -7.52 25.53
N THR A 94 -9.27 -7.43 25.10
CA THR A 94 -8.24 -6.56 25.69
C THR A 94 -8.29 -5.12 25.15
N THR A 95 -9.18 -4.83 24.21
CA THR A 95 -9.24 -3.55 23.52
C THR A 95 -10.15 -2.59 24.27
N ASP A 96 -9.56 -1.56 24.89
CA ASP A 96 -10.34 -0.43 25.42
C ASP A 96 -10.65 0.58 24.31
N TRP A 97 -11.84 0.46 23.75
CA TRP A 97 -12.32 1.35 22.69
C TRP A 97 -12.38 2.83 23.09
N ILE A 98 -12.64 3.13 24.36
CA ILE A 98 -12.74 4.51 24.86
C ILE A 98 -11.34 5.09 25.02
N ALA A 99 -10.40 4.33 25.58
CA ALA A 99 -9.00 4.76 25.70
C ALA A 99 -8.35 4.99 24.33
N ILE A 100 -8.61 4.12 23.35
CA ILE A 100 -8.14 4.29 21.97
C ILE A 100 -8.72 5.55 21.35
N PHE A 101 -10.04 5.77 21.48
CA PHE A 101 -10.70 6.98 20.96
C PHE A 101 -10.12 8.26 21.58
N GLN A 102 -9.82 8.23 22.89
CA GLN A 102 -9.20 9.33 23.62
C GLN A 102 -7.68 9.45 23.41
N LYS A 103 -7.08 8.59 22.56
CA LYS A 103 -5.62 8.52 22.31
C LYS A 103 -4.80 8.31 23.59
N LYS A 104 -5.35 7.62 24.58
CA LYS A 104 -4.70 7.31 25.87
C LYS A 104 -3.90 6.01 25.82
N GLU A 105 -4.25 5.10 24.92
CA GLU A 105 -3.52 3.84 24.72
C GLU A 105 -2.14 4.11 24.08
N GLN A 106 -1.11 3.41 24.53
CA GLN A 106 0.22 3.57 23.95
C GLN A 106 0.30 2.86 22.60
N ALA A 107 0.66 3.60 21.55
CA ALA A 107 0.94 3.02 20.24
C ALA A 107 2.11 2.01 20.33
N PRO A 108 1.97 0.79 19.78
CA PRO A 108 3.02 -0.24 19.81
C PRO A 108 4.33 0.21 19.16
N MET A 109 4.23 1.05 18.14
CA MET A 109 5.37 1.64 17.45
C MET A 109 5.24 3.16 17.48
N ARG A 110 6.22 3.82 18.08
CA ARG A 110 6.35 5.28 18.07
C ARG A 110 7.53 5.65 17.17
N PRO A 111 7.31 6.36 16.05
CA PRO A 111 8.41 6.88 15.23
C PRO A 111 9.34 7.78 16.05
N LYS A 112 10.66 7.64 15.84
CA LYS A 112 11.68 8.48 16.46
C LYS A 112 11.86 9.73 15.63
N VAL A 113 11.09 10.77 15.96
CA VAL A 113 11.16 12.09 15.34
C VAL A 113 12.16 12.95 16.10
N THR A 114 13.13 13.56 15.42
CA THR A 114 14.12 14.46 16.08
C THR A 114 13.70 15.92 16.10
N HIS A 115 12.94 16.37 15.09
CA HIS A 115 12.45 17.74 15.00
C HIS A 115 11.21 17.83 14.09
N ALA A 116 10.52 18.97 14.07
CA ALA A 116 9.25 19.14 13.34
C ALA A 116 9.36 18.87 11.82
N GLY A 117 10.49 19.22 11.20
CA GLY A 117 10.76 18.94 9.78
C GLY A 117 11.47 17.62 9.48
N ASP A 118 11.44 16.63 10.37
CA ASP A 118 12.18 15.36 10.17
C ASP A 118 11.51 14.50 9.10
N THR A 119 12.17 14.36 7.95
CA THR A 119 11.63 13.64 6.78
C THR A 119 12.19 12.22 6.62
N ARG A 120 12.90 11.67 7.61
CA ARG A 120 13.60 10.36 7.48
C ARG A 120 12.70 9.15 7.17
N TYR A 121 11.40 9.26 7.45
CA TYR A 121 10.41 8.21 7.20
C TYR A 121 9.73 8.36 5.83
N PHE A 122 10.14 9.36 5.05
CA PHE A 122 9.63 9.65 3.72
C PHE A 122 10.71 9.36 2.67
N GLU A 123 10.29 9.04 1.45
CA GLU A 123 11.19 8.87 0.31
C GLU A 123 11.68 10.23 -0.19
N ALA A 124 12.94 10.31 -0.60
CA ALA A 124 13.49 11.49 -1.25
C ALA A 124 12.97 11.59 -2.68
N VAL A 125 11.93 12.39 -2.87
CA VAL A 125 11.42 12.73 -4.20
C VAL A 125 12.28 13.88 -4.77
N PRO A 126 12.76 13.81 -6.02
CA PRO A 126 13.44 14.93 -6.65
C PRO A 126 12.55 16.17 -6.61
N GLU A 127 13.10 17.29 -6.15
CA GLU A 127 12.42 18.59 -6.23
C GLU A 127 12.31 19.01 -7.70
N ASP A 128 11.26 18.56 -8.39
CA ASP A 128 10.85 19.19 -9.64
C ASP A 128 10.16 20.51 -9.30
N ARG A 129 10.99 21.56 -9.15
CA ARG A 129 10.53 22.93 -8.92
C ARG A 129 9.69 23.48 -10.08
N GLY A 130 9.53 22.73 -11.18
CA GLY A 130 8.66 23.05 -12.31
C GLY A 130 7.21 22.56 -12.18
N ILE A 131 6.84 21.79 -11.14
CA ILE A 131 5.46 21.29 -10.99
C ILE A 131 4.51 22.40 -10.51
N PHE A 132 4.99 23.33 -9.69
CA PHE A 132 4.24 24.52 -9.31
C PHE A 132 4.44 25.63 -10.35
N ASN A 133 3.87 25.44 -11.54
CA ASN A 133 3.68 26.53 -12.50
C ASN A 133 2.60 27.47 -11.95
N LEU A 134 2.96 28.24 -10.91
CA LEU A 134 2.12 29.30 -10.39
C LEU A 134 1.96 30.33 -11.51
N SER A 135 0.75 30.39 -12.07
CA SER A 135 0.36 31.48 -12.95
C SER A 135 0.51 32.79 -12.18
N PRO A 136 1.15 33.82 -12.76
CA PRO A 136 1.19 35.15 -12.15
C PRO A 136 -0.20 35.73 -11.90
N ASP A 137 -1.17 35.32 -12.72
CA ASP A 137 -2.58 35.66 -12.60
C ASP A 137 -3.36 34.49 -12.02
N ASP A 138 -4.10 34.74 -10.93
CA ASP A 138 -5.08 33.82 -10.36
C ASP A 138 -6.51 34.29 -10.65
N PRO A 139 -7.05 33.96 -11.85
CA PRO A 139 -8.40 34.35 -12.23
C PRO A 139 -9.50 33.63 -11.44
N TYR A 140 -9.14 32.66 -10.59
CA TYR A 140 -10.09 31.88 -9.80
C TYR A 140 -9.99 32.15 -8.30
N SER A 141 -9.21 33.13 -7.86
CA SER A 141 -9.02 33.47 -6.44
C SER A 141 -10.34 33.63 -5.68
N ASN A 142 -11.36 34.21 -6.33
CA ASN A 142 -12.71 34.40 -5.78
C ASN A 142 -13.52 33.10 -5.57
N PHE A 143 -13.07 31.96 -6.13
CA PHE A 143 -13.68 30.64 -5.91
C PHE A 143 -13.01 29.85 -4.80
N PHE A 144 -11.87 30.32 -4.28
CA PHE A 144 -11.06 29.66 -3.27
C PHE A 144 -10.83 30.56 -2.04
N GLU A 145 -11.71 31.53 -1.79
CA GLU A 145 -11.56 32.46 -0.65
C GLU A 145 -11.51 31.76 0.72
N ASP A 146 -12.12 30.57 0.83
CA ASP A 146 -12.18 29.75 2.05
C ASP A 146 -11.13 28.63 2.13
N PHE A 147 -10.22 28.53 1.14
CA PHE A 147 -9.12 27.55 1.12
C PHE A 147 -7.84 28.11 1.74
#